data_AF-A0A382HHE7-F1
#
_entry.id   AF-A0A382HHE7-F1
#
_cell.length_a   1.000
_cell.length_b   1.000
_cell.length_c   1.000
_cell.angle_alpha   90.00
_cell.angle_beta   90.00
_cell.angle_gamma   90.00
#
_symmetry.space_group_name_H-M   'P 1'
#
loop_
_entity.id
_entity.type
_entity.pdbx_description
1 polymer ?
#
loop_
_entity_poly.entity_id
_entity_poly.type
_entity_poly.pdbx_seq_one_letter_code
_entity_poly.pdbx_strand_id
1 'polypeptide(L)'
;MIAVGSAQSVEQGSGMLQSNIGMGSGGFINAGTDGLEMDGFFEIQTRNGLFGEVWVSQLDMDAETNTALNASAGIMREISPGLIMGGGYSNYTEINNDMLHEIFVGANLNFFTGVVFLGVGGELSPNFLGIADLNTLFPSIPVDLSLMGIYSENFNESGYDLFFRASRTSATGLSLGYTFSRERYEDEESRTFTKQGHTKTFTVPVPAEGYFNTIYIGFTF
;
A
#
# COMPACT_ATOMS: atom_id res chain seq x y z
N MET A 1 -1.53 -2.12 -7.10
CA MET A 1 -1.91 -2.26 -5.69
C MET A 1 -0.86 -1.54 -4.84
N ILE A 2 -1.24 -0.54 -4.02
CA ILE A 2 -0.29 0.14 -3.10
C ILE A 2 -0.14 -0.76 -1.87
N ALA A 3 1.01 -1.40 -1.66
CA ALA A 3 1.24 -2.00 -0.35
C ALA A 3 1.60 -0.87 0.63
N VAL A 4 0.62 -0.58 1.48
CA VAL A 4 0.59 -0.45 2.95
C VAL A 4 1.91 -0.54 3.77
N GLY A 5 3.09 -0.32 3.20
CA GLY A 5 4.38 -0.31 3.91
C GLY A 5 4.54 0.93 4.79
N SER A 6 4.16 2.11 4.29
CA SER A 6 4.43 3.42 4.89
C SER A 6 3.25 4.04 5.65
N ALA A 7 2.41 3.19 6.26
CA ALA A 7 1.68 3.59 7.48
C ALA A 7 2.60 3.63 8.71
N GLN A 8 3.89 3.30 8.55
CA GLN A 8 4.90 3.50 9.58
C GLN A 8 5.37 4.95 9.52
N SER A 9 4.76 5.82 10.31
CA SER A 9 5.54 6.95 10.81
C SER A 9 6.69 6.35 11.62
N VAL A 10 7.91 6.45 11.11
CA VAL A 10 9.08 6.33 11.99
C VAL A 10 8.87 7.40 13.05
N GLU A 11 8.62 7.01 14.30
CA GLU A 11 8.82 7.92 15.43
C GLU A 11 10.28 8.38 15.33
N GLN A 12 10.50 9.56 14.75
CA GLN A 12 11.80 10.21 14.80
C GLN A 12 12.01 10.63 16.25
N GLY A 13 12.67 9.74 16.99
CA GLY A 13 13.25 10.03 18.28
C GLY A 13 14.03 11.35 18.20
N SER A 14 13.78 12.20 19.19
CA SER A 14 14.45 13.47 19.41
C SER A 14 15.98 13.27 19.47
N GLY A 15 16.63 13.45 18.31
CA GLY A 15 18.07 13.26 18.12
C GLY A 15 18.61 14.37 17.22
N MET A 16 18.94 15.48 17.85
CA MET A 16 19.51 16.70 17.29
C MET A 16 20.78 16.42 16.45
N LEU A 17 20.64 16.33 15.11
CA LEU A 17 21.66 16.70 14.13
C LEU A 17 21.03 17.44 12.94
N GLN A 18 21.75 18.43 12.45
CA GLN A 18 21.29 19.66 11.79
C GLN A 18 21.00 19.48 10.29
N SER A 19 20.28 18.42 9.89
CA SER A 19 19.85 18.26 8.50
C SER A 19 18.48 18.91 8.28
N ASN A 20 18.31 19.63 7.16
CA ASN A 20 17.01 20.12 6.69
C ASN A 20 16.20 19.03 5.96
N ILE A 21 16.76 17.84 5.86
CA ILE A 21 16.30 16.70 5.06
C ILE A 21 16.30 15.45 5.95
N GLY A 22 15.14 14.88 6.19
CA GLY A 22 14.96 13.51 6.67
C GLY A 22 15.04 12.53 5.50
N MET A 23 15.58 11.35 5.76
CA MET A 23 15.66 10.24 4.82
C MET A 23 15.28 8.98 5.56
N GLY A 24 14.60 8.07 4.87
CA GLY A 24 14.24 6.75 5.39
C GLY A 24 14.35 5.72 4.27
N SER A 25 14.69 4.49 4.61
CA SER A 25 14.60 3.39 3.67
C SER A 25 14.30 2.09 4.38
N GLY A 26 13.84 1.09 3.63
CA GLY A 26 13.65 -0.23 4.18
C GLY A 26 13.46 -1.30 3.13
N GLY A 27 13.65 -2.54 3.56
CA GLY A 27 13.39 -3.72 2.76
C GLY A 27 12.75 -4.81 3.60
N PHE A 28 11.79 -5.52 3.01
CA PHE A 28 10.99 -6.54 3.68
C PHE A 28 10.92 -7.81 2.83
N ILE A 29 10.87 -8.93 3.53
CA ILE A 29 10.51 -10.23 2.98
C ILE A 29 9.16 -10.58 3.58
N ASN A 30 8.17 -10.79 2.73
CA ASN A 30 6.83 -11.20 3.13
C ASN A 30 6.64 -12.67 2.76
N ALA A 31 6.03 -13.44 3.66
CA ALA A 31 5.69 -14.84 3.44
C ALA A 31 4.27 -15.08 3.93
N GLY A 32 3.42 -15.60 3.06
CA GLY A 32 1.99 -15.69 3.35
C GLY A 32 1.20 -16.61 2.43
N THR A 33 -0.10 -16.39 2.42
CA THR A 33 -1.05 -17.09 1.54
C THR A 33 -0.65 -17.00 0.07
N ASP A 34 -0.11 -15.86 -0.36
CA ASP A 34 0.30 -15.60 -1.75
C ASP A 34 1.77 -15.96 -2.04
N GLY A 35 2.41 -16.70 -1.14
CA GLY A 35 3.79 -17.14 -1.32
C GLY A 35 4.81 -16.18 -0.70
N LEU A 36 5.96 -16.05 -1.35
CA LEU A 36 7.10 -15.26 -0.86
C LEU A 36 7.39 -14.11 -1.82
N GLU A 37 7.44 -12.91 -1.28
CA GLU A 37 7.72 -11.69 -2.02
C GLU A 37 8.73 -10.81 -1.26
N MET A 38 9.39 -9.93 -2.01
CA MET A 38 10.27 -8.92 -1.44
C MET A 38 9.81 -7.53 -1.85
N ASP A 39 9.86 -6.63 -0.87
CA ASP A 39 9.44 -5.25 -0.98
C ASP A 39 10.54 -4.30 -0.50
N GLY A 40 10.53 -3.08 -0.99
CA GLY A 40 11.45 -2.05 -0.52
C GLY A 40 10.98 -0.63 -0.81
N PHE A 41 11.47 0.30 0.00
CA PHE A 41 11.17 1.72 -0.17
C PHE A 41 12.37 2.60 0.16
N PHE A 42 12.34 3.81 -0.38
CA PHE A 42 13.21 4.91 -0.06
C PHE A 42 12.41 6.21 -0.05
N GLU A 43 12.53 6.98 1.02
CA GLU A 43 11.85 8.26 1.20
C GLU A 43 12.83 9.38 1.55
N ILE A 44 12.47 10.58 1.11
CA ILE A 44 13.15 11.82 1.47
C ILE A 44 12.10 12.87 1.82
N GLN A 45 12.31 13.61 2.91
CA GLN A 45 11.41 14.67 3.35
C GLN A 45 12.18 15.89 3.81
N THR A 46 11.76 17.07 3.38
CA THR A 46 12.31 18.34 3.85
C THR A 46 11.49 18.90 5.01
N ARG A 47 12.11 19.77 5.82
CA ARG A 47 11.39 20.51 6.89
C ARG A 47 10.22 21.37 6.39
N ASN A 48 10.25 21.76 5.12
CA ASN A 48 9.18 22.56 4.52
C ASN A 48 8.01 21.70 4.03
N GLY A 49 8.05 20.38 4.26
CA GLY A 49 6.99 19.48 3.90
C GLY A 49 7.10 18.86 2.51
N LEU A 50 8.08 19.27 1.70
CA LEU A 50 8.34 18.59 0.42
C LEU A 50 8.82 17.18 0.70
N PHE A 51 8.27 16.20 -0.03
CA PHE A 51 8.69 14.81 0.07
C PHE A 51 8.81 14.16 -1.30
N GLY A 52 9.58 13.09 -1.35
CA GLY A 52 9.64 12.16 -2.46
C GLY A 52 9.81 10.75 -1.94
N GLU A 53 9.15 9.80 -2.58
CA GLU A 53 9.16 8.39 -2.20
C GLU A 53 9.32 7.53 -3.46
N VAL A 54 10.11 6.48 -3.35
CA VAL A 54 10.15 5.38 -4.31
C VAL A 54 9.88 4.09 -3.57
N TRP A 55 9.00 3.28 -4.14
CA TRP A 55 8.58 1.99 -3.64
C TRP A 55 8.73 0.95 -4.74
N VAL A 56 9.16 -0.24 -4.36
CA VAL A 56 9.26 -1.41 -5.24
C VAL A 56 8.67 -2.60 -4.51
N SER A 57 7.84 -3.38 -5.20
CA SER A 57 7.19 -4.55 -4.63
C SER A 57 7.05 -5.70 -5.58
N GLN A 58 6.72 -6.86 -5.01
CA GLN A 58 6.64 -8.09 -5.76
C GLN A 58 7.95 -8.31 -6.53
N LEU A 59 9.08 -8.08 -5.84
CA LEU A 59 10.36 -8.64 -6.24
C LEU A 59 10.36 -10.12 -5.85
N ASP A 60 9.40 -10.87 -6.39
CA ASP A 60 9.38 -12.31 -6.20
C ASP A 60 10.32 -13.00 -7.20
N MET A 61 10.46 -14.31 -7.06
CA MET A 61 11.13 -15.17 -8.03
C MET A 61 10.13 -15.95 -8.88
N ASP A 62 8.86 -15.54 -8.91
CA ASP A 62 7.80 -16.16 -9.69
C ASP A 62 7.71 -15.48 -11.07
N ALA A 63 7.55 -16.28 -12.11
CA ALA A 63 7.47 -15.74 -13.47
C ALA A 63 6.08 -15.18 -13.81
N GLU A 64 5.09 -15.41 -12.95
CA GLU A 64 3.69 -15.08 -13.20
C GLU A 64 3.24 -13.75 -12.57
N THR A 65 4.05 -13.12 -11.70
CA THR A 65 3.75 -11.79 -11.16
C THR A 65 4.66 -10.72 -11.76
N ASN A 66 4.16 -9.49 -11.84
CA ASN A 66 4.95 -8.35 -12.32
C ASN A 66 5.40 -7.53 -11.12
N THR A 67 6.71 -7.31 -10.99
CA THR A 67 7.25 -6.31 -10.07
C THR A 67 6.58 -4.96 -10.30
N ALA A 68 6.11 -4.33 -9.22
CA ALA A 68 5.52 -3.01 -9.26
C ALA A 68 6.51 -1.97 -8.71
N LEU A 69 6.54 -0.81 -9.35
CA LEU A 69 7.32 0.36 -8.95
C LEU A 69 6.39 1.56 -8.82
N ASN A 70 6.49 2.25 -7.69
CA ASN A 70 5.85 3.54 -7.48
C ASN A 70 6.92 4.59 -7.24
N ALA A 71 6.75 5.75 -7.86
CA ALA A 71 7.52 6.94 -7.53
C ALA A 71 6.57 8.12 -7.32
N SER A 72 6.65 8.75 -6.17
CA SER A 72 5.80 9.88 -5.81
C SER A 72 6.61 11.08 -5.33
N ALA A 73 6.03 12.26 -5.52
CA ALA A 73 6.55 13.50 -4.96
C ALA A 73 5.40 14.43 -4.61
N GLY A 74 5.54 15.17 -3.51
CA GLY A 74 4.47 16.02 -3.04
C GLY A 74 4.89 17.01 -1.97
N ILE A 75 3.88 17.62 -1.36
CA ILE A 75 4.01 18.49 -0.20
C ILE A 75 3.00 18.08 0.86
N MET A 76 3.43 18.04 2.11
CA MET A 76 2.58 17.82 3.28
C MET A 76 2.89 18.87 4.36
N ARG A 77 1.86 19.41 5.00
CA ARG A 77 2.01 20.46 6.00
C ARG A 77 0.97 20.34 7.09
N GLU A 78 1.40 20.53 8.33
CA GLU A 78 0.49 20.74 9.45
C GLU A 78 -0.19 22.11 9.30
N ILE A 79 -1.52 22.10 9.17
CA ILE A 79 -2.33 23.32 8.97
C ILE A 79 -3.06 23.75 10.24
N SER A 80 -3.28 22.82 11.17
CA SER A 80 -3.76 23.06 12.53
C SER A 80 -3.28 21.93 13.44
N PRO A 81 -3.25 22.10 14.77
CA PRO A 81 -2.77 21.07 15.69
C PRO A 81 -3.42 19.71 15.42
N GLY A 82 -2.59 18.72 15.09
CA GLY A 82 -3.04 17.34 14.83
C GLY A 82 -3.71 17.12 13.46
N LEU A 83 -3.69 18.12 12.56
CA LEU A 83 -4.18 18.01 11.18
C LEU A 83 -3.06 18.35 10.20
N ILE A 84 -2.59 17.33 9.50
CA ILE A 84 -1.67 17.44 8.38
C ILE A 84 -2.48 17.28 7.09
N MET A 85 -2.25 18.16 6.13
CA MET A 85 -2.79 18.01 4.77
C MET A 85 -1.64 17.92 3.78
N GLY A 86 -1.83 17.16 2.71
CA GLY A 86 -0.84 17.05 1.67
C GLY A 86 -1.42 16.63 0.34
N GLY A 87 -0.57 16.67 -0.66
CA GLY A 87 -0.89 16.19 -1.98
C GLY A 87 0.32 16.20 -2.88
N GLY A 88 0.20 15.55 -4.02
CA GLY A 88 1.31 15.35 -4.91
C GLY A 88 0.94 14.58 -6.15
N TYR A 89 1.96 14.04 -6.78
CA TYR A 89 1.88 13.27 -8.01
C TYR A 89 2.61 11.96 -7.81
N SER A 90 2.02 10.87 -8.31
CA SER A 90 2.59 9.54 -8.29
C SER A 90 2.57 8.92 -9.69
N ASN A 91 3.59 8.11 -9.96
CA ASN A 91 3.64 7.21 -11.10
C ASN A 91 3.69 5.80 -10.56
N TYR A 92 2.71 4.99 -10.92
CA TYR A 92 2.70 3.56 -10.66
C TYR A 92 2.93 2.82 -11.97
N THR A 93 3.83 1.84 -11.95
CA THR A 93 4.10 0.99 -13.11
C THR A 93 4.30 -0.43 -12.64
N GLU A 94 3.64 -1.38 -13.28
CA GLU A 94 4.03 -2.78 -13.25
C GLU A 94 4.98 -3.04 -14.42
N ILE A 95 6.04 -3.82 -14.22
CA ILE A 95 6.96 -4.15 -15.32
C ILE A 95 6.15 -4.82 -16.44
N ASN A 96 6.36 -4.37 -17.69
CA ASN A 96 5.61 -4.78 -18.89
C ASN A 96 4.15 -4.28 -18.99
N ASN A 97 3.73 -3.37 -18.11
CA ASN A 97 2.42 -2.76 -18.15
C ASN A 97 2.50 -1.24 -18.42
N ASP A 98 1.36 -0.62 -18.72
CA ASP A 98 1.29 0.83 -18.89
C ASP A 98 1.50 1.57 -17.56
N MET A 99 2.10 2.75 -17.64
CA MET A 99 2.30 3.60 -16.46
C MET A 99 1.00 4.33 -16.11
N LEU A 100 0.56 4.17 -14.86
CA LEU A 100 -0.54 4.91 -14.28
C LEU A 100 -0.01 6.18 -13.62
N HIS A 101 -0.48 7.32 -14.11
CA HIS A 101 -0.17 8.64 -13.57
C HIS A 101 -1.31 9.10 -12.67
N GLU A 102 -1.02 9.50 -11.44
CA GLU A 102 -2.05 9.90 -10.48
C GLU A 102 -1.70 11.21 -9.77
N ILE A 103 -2.70 12.02 -9.50
CA ILE A 103 -2.63 13.10 -8.51
C ILE A 103 -3.27 12.58 -7.23
N PHE A 104 -2.65 12.83 -6.08
CA PHE A 104 -3.24 12.48 -4.80
C PHE A 104 -3.38 13.68 -3.88
N VAL A 105 -4.41 13.62 -3.03
CA VAL A 105 -4.65 14.58 -1.96
C VAL A 105 -5.04 13.80 -0.72
N GLY A 106 -4.46 14.15 0.42
CA GLY A 106 -4.72 13.44 1.67
C GLY A 106 -4.67 14.34 2.89
N ALA A 107 -5.17 13.79 3.99
CA ALA A 107 -5.09 14.39 5.30
C ALA A 107 -4.83 13.32 6.36
N ASN A 108 -4.04 13.67 7.37
CA ASN A 108 -3.92 12.92 8.60
C ASN A 108 -4.49 13.77 9.73
N LEU A 109 -5.46 13.20 10.46
CA LEU A 109 -6.12 13.79 11.62
C LEU A 109 -5.93 12.86 12.82
N ASN A 110 -4.98 13.19 13.69
CA ASN A 110 -4.59 12.38 14.84
C ASN A 110 -4.29 10.92 14.44
N PHE A 111 -5.21 10.00 14.76
CA PHE A 111 -5.07 8.56 14.52
C PHE A 111 -5.69 8.11 13.19
N PHE A 112 -6.19 9.01 12.34
CA PHE A 112 -6.80 8.65 11.07
C PHE A 112 -6.11 9.33 9.88
N THR A 113 -5.73 8.58 8.87
CA THR A 113 -5.21 9.06 7.60
C THR A 113 -6.20 8.74 6.49
N GLY A 114 -6.45 9.69 5.59
CA GLY A 114 -7.24 9.49 4.38
C GLY A 114 -6.53 10.08 3.17
N VAL A 115 -6.50 9.36 2.05
CA VAL A 115 -5.92 9.81 0.78
C VAL A 115 -6.87 9.44 -0.34
N VAL A 116 -7.05 10.35 -1.30
CA VAL A 116 -7.72 10.09 -2.57
C VAL A 116 -6.69 10.19 -3.70
N PHE A 117 -6.73 9.24 -4.62
CA PHE A 117 -5.91 9.18 -5.84
C PHE A 117 -6.82 9.37 -7.05
N LEU A 118 -6.36 10.18 -8.00
CA LEU A 118 -7.08 10.54 -9.21
C LEU A 118 -6.19 10.27 -10.42
N GLY A 119 -6.60 9.33 -11.27
CA GLY A 119 -5.92 9.03 -12.53
C GLY A 119 -5.87 10.25 -13.47
N VAL A 120 -4.70 10.46 -14.08
CA VAL A 120 -4.45 11.55 -15.04
C VAL A 120 -4.49 10.97 -16.45
N GLY A 121 -5.38 11.51 -17.30
CA GLY A 121 -5.43 11.14 -18.73
C GLY A 121 -6.44 10.04 -19.12
N GLY A 122 -7.32 9.62 -18.19
CA GLY A 122 -8.40 8.65 -18.43
C GLY A 122 -9.72 9.06 -17.76
N GLU A 123 -10.65 8.10 -17.61
CA GLU A 123 -11.87 8.30 -16.81
C GLU A 123 -11.51 8.55 -15.33
N LEU A 124 -12.25 9.46 -14.68
CA LEU A 124 -12.09 9.74 -13.25
C LEU A 124 -12.62 8.54 -12.44
N SER A 125 -11.78 7.53 -12.23
CA SER A 125 -12.03 6.44 -11.28
C SER A 125 -11.18 6.68 -10.02
N PRO A 126 -11.74 7.34 -8.97
CA PRO A 126 -10.99 7.68 -7.77
C PRO A 126 -10.75 6.46 -6.89
N ASN A 127 -9.51 6.30 -6.43
CA ASN A 127 -9.16 5.34 -5.39
C ASN A 127 -9.05 6.04 -4.05
N PHE A 128 -9.56 5.42 -3.00
CA PHE A 128 -9.51 5.96 -1.64
C PHE A 128 -8.73 5.02 -0.74
N LEU A 129 -7.84 5.58 0.07
CA LEU A 129 -7.08 4.87 1.08
C LEU A 129 -7.38 5.50 2.44
N GLY A 130 -7.72 4.66 3.41
CA GLY A 130 -7.96 5.05 4.80
C GLY A 130 -7.13 4.22 5.74
N ILE A 131 -6.51 4.84 6.76
CA ILE A 131 -5.73 4.15 7.79
C ILE A 131 -6.19 4.65 9.15
N ALA A 132 -6.51 3.73 10.04
CA ALA A 132 -6.68 4.01 11.47
C ALA A 132 -5.50 3.44 12.25
N ASP A 133 -4.78 4.31 12.96
CA ASP A 133 -3.84 3.94 14.00
C ASP A 133 -4.63 3.51 15.26
N LEU A 134 -4.44 2.27 15.67
CA LEU A 134 -5.17 1.67 16.80
C LEU A 134 -4.37 1.69 18.10
N ASN A 135 -3.14 2.19 18.10
CA ASN A 135 -2.25 2.21 19.26
C ASN A 135 -2.84 3.01 20.42
N THR A 136 -3.52 4.12 20.10
CA THR A 136 -4.20 4.95 21.10
C THR A 136 -5.41 4.25 21.73
N LEU A 137 -6.04 3.32 21.01
CA LEU A 137 -7.18 2.53 21.51
C LEU A 137 -6.72 1.35 22.37
N PHE A 138 -5.54 0.80 22.09
CA PHE A 138 -4.98 -0.38 22.77
C PHE A 138 -3.55 -0.16 23.27
N PRO A 139 -3.30 0.82 24.16
CA PRO A 139 -1.95 1.24 24.55
C PRO A 139 -1.15 0.18 25.33
N SER A 140 -1.81 -0.86 25.84
CA SER A 140 -1.18 -1.94 26.60
C SER A 140 -0.62 -3.06 25.72
N ILE A 141 -0.89 -3.03 24.42
CA ILE A 141 -0.43 -4.06 23.48
C ILE A 141 1.01 -3.71 23.05
N PRO A 142 2.00 -4.59 23.22
CA PRO A 142 3.41 -4.29 22.96
C PRO A 142 3.79 -4.45 21.47
N VAL A 143 2.85 -4.13 20.58
CA VAL A 143 2.99 -4.10 19.12
C VAL A 143 2.15 -2.96 18.57
N ASP A 144 2.61 -2.38 17.47
CA ASP A 144 1.90 -1.35 16.71
C ASP A 144 0.74 -1.99 15.95
N LEU A 145 -0.45 -1.41 16.08
CA LEU A 145 -1.68 -1.89 15.47
C LEU A 145 -2.25 -0.86 14.50
N SER A 146 -2.64 -1.30 13.30
CA SER A 146 -3.36 -0.46 12.35
C SER A 146 -4.43 -1.24 11.58
N LEU A 147 -5.44 -0.51 11.11
CA LEU A 147 -6.44 -0.97 10.16
C LEU A 147 -6.37 -0.08 8.92
N MET A 148 -6.11 -0.67 7.77
CA MET A 148 -6.19 0.02 6.48
C MET A 148 -7.38 -0.49 5.67
N GLY A 149 -8.02 0.42 4.94
CA GLY A 149 -8.98 0.10 3.89
C GLY A 149 -8.63 0.81 2.60
N ILE A 150 -8.80 0.10 1.48
CA ILE A 150 -8.67 0.64 0.13
C ILE A 150 -10.03 0.46 -0.54
N TYR A 151 -10.59 1.54 -1.10
CA TYR A 151 -11.75 1.48 -1.97
C TYR A 151 -11.32 1.83 -3.38
N SER A 152 -11.58 0.94 -4.33
CA SER A 152 -11.20 1.10 -5.73
C SER A 152 -12.18 0.39 -6.65
N GLU A 153 -12.20 0.82 -7.89
CA GLU A 153 -12.86 0.11 -8.98
C GLU A 153 -11.87 -0.86 -9.61
N ASN A 154 -12.18 -2.16 -9.53
CA ASN A 154 -11.44 -3.23 -10.20
C ASN A 154 -12.47 -4.12 -10.91
N PHE A 155 -12.15 -4.65 -12.09
CA PHE A 155 -13.06 -5.53 -12.86
C PHE A 155 -14.42 -4.90 -13.21
N ASN A 156 -14.47 -3.56 -13.42
CA ASN A 156 -15.71 -2.78 -13.59
C ASN A 156 -16.67 -2.83 -12.40
N GLU A 157 -16.16 -3.17 -11.21
CA GLU A 157 -16.93 -3.21 -9.97
C GLU A 157 -16.20 -2.45 -8.86
N SER A 158 -16.93 -1.55 -8.19
CA SER A 158 -16.41 -0.88 -7.01
C SER A 158 -16.47 -1.81 -5.80
N GLY A 159 -15.42 -1.78 -4.99
CA GLY A 159 -15.33 -2.62 -3.80
C GLY A 159 -14.21 -2.15 -2.90
N TYR A 160 -13.91 -2.96 -1.88
CA TYR A 160 -12.92 -2.58 -0.89
C TYR A 160 -12.09 -3.76 -0.41
N ASP A 161 -10.84 -3.45 -0.09
CA ASP A 161 -9.86 -4.34 0.52
C ASP A 161 -9.56 -3.84 1.94
N LEU A 162 -9.40 -4.75 2.89
CA LEU A 162 -9.17 -4.43 4.30
C LEU A 162 -7.93 -5.15 4.80
N PHE A 163 -7.09 -4.44 5.56
CA PHE A 163 -5.84 -4.96 6.10
C PHE A 163 -5.76 -4.62 7.59
N PHE A 164 -5.69 -5.63 8.43
CA PHE A 164 -5.34 -5.49 9.84
C PHE A 164 -3.88 -5.87 10.04
N ARG A 165 -3.08 -4.94 10.57
CA ARG A 165 -1.65 -5.12 10.77
C ARG A 165 -1.30 -5.06 12.24
N ALA A 166 -0.43 -5.98 12.66
CA ALA A 166 0.22 -5.97 13.96
C ALA A 166 1.73 -6.10 13.76
N SER A 167 2.53 -5.17 14.29
CA SER A 167 3.97 -5.15 14.02
C SER A 167 4.80 -4.55 15.12
N ARG A 168 6.10 -4.85 15.11
CA ARG A 168 7.05 -4.21 16.01
C ARG A 168 8.38 -4.01 15.31
N THR A 169 8.90 -2.80 15.43
CA THR A 169 10.25 -2.46 14.99
C THR A 169 11.15 -2.31 16.21
N SER A 170 12.31 -2.96 16.18
CA SER A 170 13.32 -2.84 17.22
C SER A 170 14.12 -1.55 17.06
N ALA A 171 14.84 -1.14 18.11
CA ALA A 171 15.78 -0.02 18.02
C ALA A 171 16.93 -0.24 17.03
N THR A 172 17.16 -1.47 16.55
CA THR A 172 18.16 -1.78 15.52
C THR A 172 17.57 -1.70 14.10
N GLY A 173 16.32 -1.25 13.95
CA GLY A 173 15.62 -1.18 12.67
C GLY A 173 15.02 -2.51 12.21
N LEU A 174 15.17 -3.60 12.97
CA LEU A 174 14.56 -4.90 12.62
C LEU A 174 13.05 -4.83 12.87
N SER A 175 12.27 -5.02 11.82
CA SER A 175 10.81 -5.03 11.84
C SER A 175 10.30 -6.45 11.68
N LEU A 176 9.34 -6.83 12.53
CA LEU A 176 8.58 -8.07 12.44
C LEU A 176 7.10 -7.73 12.47
N GLY A 177 6.30 -8.33 11.61
CA GLY A 177 4.87 -8.10 11.65
C GLY A 177 4.05 -9.19 10.99
N TYR A 178 2.75 -9.03 11.17
CA TYR A 178 1.71 -9.88 10.65
C TYR A 178 0.58 -9.01 10.10
N THR A 179 0.06 -9.41 8.96
CA THR A 179 -1.11 -8.80 8.31
C THR A 179 -2.15 -9.88 8.08
N PHE A 180 -3.37 -9.60 8.50
CA PHE A 180 -4.57 -10.34 8.11
C PHE A 180 -5.41 -9.43 7.20
N SER A 181 -5.78 -9.92 6.03
CA SER A 181 -6.48 -9.11 5.05
C SER A 181 -7.67 -9.83 4.43
N ARG A 182 -8.61 -9.02 3.95
CA ARG A 182 -9.67 -9.43 3.02
C ARG A 182 -9.45 -8.64 1.74
N GLU A 183 -9.22 -9.33 0.64
CA GLU A 183 -8.79 -8.69 -0.62
C GLU A 183 -9.62 -9.23 -1.78
N ARG A 184 -9.86 -8.35 -2.76
CA ARG A 184 -10.42 -8.71 -4.06
C ARG A 184 -9.30 -9.08 -5.03
N TYR A 185 -9.50 -10.14 -5.79
CA TYR A 185 -8.54 -10.62 -6.79
C TYR A 185 -9.26 -11.16 -8.03
N GLU A 186 -8.49 -11.38 -9.12
CA GLU A 186 -8.98 -12.02 -10.34
C GLU A 186 -8.90 -13.54 -10.19
N ASP A 187 -10.03 -14.23 -10.34
CA ASP A 187 -10.09 -15.68 -10.43
C ASP A 187 -10.55 -16.11 -11.84
N GLU A 188 -10.36 -17.38 -12.19
CA GLU A 188 -10.71 -17.91 -13.50
C GLU A 188 -11.89 -18.89 -13.41
N GLU A 189 -12.97 -18.60 -14.13
CA GLU A 189 -14.11 -19.49 -14.25
C GLU A 189 -14.19 -20.13 -15.65
N SER A 190 -14.31 -21.46 -15.70
CA SER A 190 -14.57 -22.19 -16.95
C SER A 190 -16.05 -22.16 -17.32
N ARG A 191 -16.41 -21.38 -18.34
CA ARG A 191 -17.78 -21.31 -18.88
C ARG A 191 -17.93 -22.14 -20.14
N THR A 192 -18.85 -23.10 -20.10
CA THR A 192 -19.12 -24.00 -21.22
C THR A 192 -20.40 -23.62 -21.95
N PHE A 193 -20.29 -23.37 -23.25
CA PHE A 193 -21.41 -23.04 -24.13
C PHE A 193 -21.67 -24.18 -25.11
N THR A 194 -22.91 -24.65 -25.15
CA THR A 194 -23.35 -25.66 -26.11
C THR A 194 -24.33 -25.03 -27.09
N LYS A 195 -24.00 -25.04 -28.39
CA LYS A 195 -24.88 -24.54 -29.46
C LYS A 195 -24.87 -25.52 -30.63
N GLN A 196 -26.07 -25.96 -31.04
CA GLN A 196 -26.25 -26.92 -32.15
C GLN A 196 -25.42 -28.21 -32.01
N GLY A 197 -25.28 -28.74 -30.79
CA GLY A 197 -24.51 -29.95 -30.52
C GLY A 197 -22.99 -29.77 -30.47
N HIS A 198 -22.48 -28.56 -30.70
CA HIS A 198 -21.08 -28.21 -30.49
C HIS A 198 -20.89 -27.56 -29.11
N THR A 199 -19.90 -28.04 -28.38
CA THR A 199 -19.53 -27.52 -27.06
C THR A 199 -18.20 -26.77 -27.16
N LYS A 200 -18.13 -25.57 -26.60
CA LYS A 200 -16.88 -24.83 -26.38
C LYS A 200 -16.81 -24.37 -24.93
N THR A 201 -15.63 -24.52 -24.33
CA THR A 201 -15.32 -24.01 -22.99
C THR A 201 -14.38 -22.83 -23.13
N PHE A 202 -14.71 -21.75 -22.43
CA PHE A 202 -13.88 -20.55 -22.33
C PHE A 202 -13.53 -20.35 -20.86
N THR A 203 -12.26 -20.09 -20.59
CA THR A 203 -11.84 -19.51 -19.32
C THR A 203 -12.13 -18.03 -19.38
N VAL A 204 -12.89 -17.52 -18.41
CA VAL A 204 -13.17 -16.10 -18.27
C VAL A 204 -12.73 -15.62 -16.89
N PRO A 205 -12.13 -14.43 -16.80
CA PRO A 205 -11.82 -13.84 -15.52
C PRO A 205 -13.10 -13.41 -14.80
N VAL A 206 -13.13 -13.61 -13.49
CA VAL A 206 -14.24 -13.24 -12.60
C VAL A 206 -13.68 -12.59 -11.33
N PRO A 207 -14.35 -11.57 -10.77
CA PRO A 207 -13.96 -11.00 -9.49
C PRO A 207 -14.23 -12.00 -8.37
N ALA A 208 -13.24 -12.21 -7.50
CA ALA A 208 -13.34 -13.03 -6.31
C ALA A 208 -12.86 -12.27 -5.07
N GLU A 209 -13.14 -12.82 -3.89
CA GLU A 209 -12.72 -12.27 -2.61
C GLU A 209 -12.15 -13.38 -1.72
N GLY A 210 -11.05 -13.08 -1.04
CA GLY A 210 -10.33 -14.03 -0.22
C GLY A 210 -9.85 -13.43 1.09
N TYR A 211 -9.36 -14.30 1.97
CA TYR A 211 -8.69 -13.90 3.20
C TYR A 211 -7.24 -14.35 3.16
N PHE A 212 -6.33 -13.43 3.44
CA PHE A 212 -4.91 -13.64 3.30
C PHE A 212 -4.20 -13.39 4.63
N ASN A 213 -3.10 -14.10 4.82
CA ASN A 213 -2.28 -14.02 6.01
C ASN A 213 -0.84 -13.85 5.57
N THR A 214 -0.18 -12.81 6.06
CA THR A 214 1.19 -12.49 5.68
C THR A 214 2.00 -12.21 6.92
N ILE A 215 3.13 -12.89 7.07
CA ILE A 215 4.17 -12.57 8.05
C ILE A 215 5.28 -11.86 7.29
N TYR A 216 5.80 -10.77 7.84
CA TYR A 216 6.94 -10.09 7.24
C TYR A 216 8.06 -9.85 8.23
N ILE A 217 9.27 -9.84 7.68
CA ILE A 217 10.49 -9.46 8.37
C ILE A 217 11.25 -8.47 7.49
N GLY A 218 11.76 -7.40 8.08
CA GLY A 218 12.51 -6.41 7.31
C GLY A 218 13.42 -5.55 8.16
N PHE A 219 14.19 -4.72 7.48
CA PHE A 219 15.07 -3.73 8.11
C PHE A 219 14.73 -2.35 7.59
N THR A 220 14.65 -1.39 8.50
CA THR A 220 14.46 0.04 8.21
C THR A 220 15.66 0.85 8.69
N PHE A 221 16.07 1.86 7.92
CA PHE A 221 17.25 2.69 8.14
C PHE A 221 16.91 4.19 8.11
#